data_AF-A0A519RV49-F1
#
_entry.id   AF-A0A519RV49-F1
#
_cell.length_a   1.000
_cell.length_b   1.000
_cell.length_c   1.000
_cell.angle_alpha   90.00
_cell.angle_beta   90.00
_cell.angle_gamma   90.00
#
_symmetry.space_group_name_H-M   'P 1'
#
loop_
_entity.id
_entity.type
_entity.pdbx_description
1 polymer ?
#
loop_
_entity_poly.entity_id
_entity_poly.type
_entity_poly.pdbx_seq_one_letter_code
_entity_poly.pdbx_strand_id
1 'polypeptide(L)'
;MKVENQDLDRITRKFNEALVETIWSDSGTPSYVIKEGLNPEEYSKMAKQILEAEHVIAHDFTIKVSTESGSQSAKLEYQSGWFLEGLGAGEVE
;
A
#
# COMPACT_ATOMS: atom_id res chain seq x y z
N MET A 1 -11.33 3.35 24.25
CA MET A 1 -10.34 2.26 24.12
C MET A 1 -9.68 2.42 22.77
N LYS A 2 -8.41 2.83 22.72
CA LYS A 2 -7.65 2.94 21.46
C LYS A 2 -7.24 1.53 21.04
N VAL A 3 -8.04 0.88 20.21
CA VAL A 3 -7.68 -0.39 19.55
C VAL A 3 -7.17 -0.07 18.15
N GLU A 4 -6.22 0.86 18.06
CA GLU A 4 -5.71 1.37 16.78
C GLU A 4 -4.25 1.77 17.02
N ASN A 5 -3.33 0.80 16.91
CA ASN A 5 -1.91 1.03 16.51
C ASN A 5 -0.98 -0.17 16.73
N GLN A 6 -1.31 -1.17 17.56
CA GLN A 6 -0.39 -2.29 17.79
C GLN A 6 -0.27 -3.21 16.56
N ASP A 7 -1.37 -3.44 15.84
CA ASP A 7 -1.37 -4.25 14.63
C ASP A 7 -0.64 -3.56 13.48
N LEU A 8 -0.78 -2.23 13.33
CA LEU A 8 -0.10 -1.47 12.30
C LEU A 8 1.42 -1.43 12.50
N ASP A 9 1.90 -1.19 13.72
CA ASP A 9 3.34 -1.23 14.03
C ASP A 9 3.92 -2.63 13.72
N ARG A 10 3.19 -3.70 14.06
CA ARG A 10 3.59 -5.06 13.75
C ARG A 10 3.63 -5.34 12.24
N ILE A 11 2.62 -4.89 11.50
CA ILE A 11 2.56 -5.02 10.03
C ILE A 11 3.71 -4.24 9.38
N THR A 12 3.93 -3.01 9.83
CA THR A 12 4.98 -2.11 9.32
C THR A 12 6.36 -2.69 9.56
N ARG A 13 6.63 -3.22 10.76
CA ARG A 13 7.90 -3.90 11.06
C ARG A 13 8.11 -5.13 10.17
N LYS A 14 7.11 -6.02 10.10
CA LYS A 14 7.19 -7.21 9.25
C LYS A 14 7.44 -6.85 7.78
N PHE A 15 6.78 -5.80 7.29
CA PHE A 15 6.96 -5.30 5.93
C PHE A 15 8.39 -4.78 5.72
N ASN A 16 8.88 -3.91 6.61
CA ASN A 16 10.22 -3.34 6.53
C ASN A 16 11.33 -4.40 6.66
N GLU A 17 11.13 -5.44 7.46
CA GLU A 17 12.09 -6.55 7.57
C GLU A 17 12.19 -7.38 6.29
N ALA A 18 11.12 -7.43 5.50
CA ALA A 18 11.07 -8.12 4.21
C ALA A 18 11.48 -7.24 3.03
N LEU A 19 11.36 -5.93 3.17
CA LEU A 19 11.66 -4.96 2.13
C LEU A 19 13.16 -4.93 1.84
N VAL A 20 13.49 -5.08 0.57
CA VAL A 20 14.84 -4.99 0.02
C VAL A 20 15.03 -3.60 -0.60
N GLU A 21 14.07 -3.15 -1.41
CA GLU A 21 14.15 -1.87 -2.10
C GLU A 21 12.75 -1.27 -2.34
N THR A 22 12.68 0.06 -2.34
CA THR A 22 11.51 0.82 -2.78
C THR A 22 11.88 1.64 -4.01
N ILE A 23 11.16 1.42 -5.10
CA ILE A 23 11.32 2.10 -6.38
C ILE A 23 10.11 3.02 -6.58
N TRP A 24 10.34 4.31 -6.79
CA TRP A 24 9.29 5.27 -7.06
C TRP A 24 9.18 5.52 -8.56
N SER A 25 7.95 5.46 -9.08
CA SER A 25 7.67 5.82 -10.47
C SER A 25 7.57 7.34 -10.62
N ASP A 26 7.76 7.85 -11.84
CA ASP A 26 7.57 9.27 -12.17
C ASP A 26 6.16 9.80 -11.78
N SER A 27 5.16 8.92 -11.84
CA SER A 27 3.77 9.19 -11.43
C SER A 27 3.54 9.17 -9.91
N GLY A 28 4.59 9.00 -9.09
CA GLY A 28 4.48 8.94 -7.63
C GLY A 28 3.99 7.61 -7.07
N THR A 29 3.92 6.54 -7.87
CA THR A 29 3.48 5.22 -7.42
C THR A 29 4.65 4.37 -6.92
N PRO A 30 4.59 3.82 -5.70
CA PRO A 30 5.66 2.98 -5.16
C PRO A 30 5.61 1.55 -5.72
N SER A 31 6.78 1.00 -5.97
CA SER A 31 7.02 -0.42 -6.25
C SER A 31 7.98 -0.96 -5.20
N TYR A 32 7.63 -2.08 -4.57
CA TYR A 32 8.40 -2.68 -3.49
C TYR A 32 9.05 -3.98 -3.94
N VAL A 33 10.32 -4.14 -3.61
CA VAL A 33 11.07 -5.38 -3.79
C VAL A 33 11.20 -6.05 -2.43
N ILE A 34 10.76 -7.30 -2.31
CA ILE A 34 10.83 -8.09 -1.07
C ILE A 34 11.79 -9.27 -1.22
N LYS A 35 12.27 -9.80 -0.09
CA LYS A 35 13.15 -10.99 -0.05
C LYS A 35 12.53 -12.20 -0.77
N GLU A 36 13.37 -13.05 -1.37
CA GLU A 36 12.92 -14.32 -1.97
C GLU A 36 12.17 -15.21 -0.96
N GLY A 37 11.26 -16.04 -1.48
CA GLY A 37 10.49 -17.01 -0.69
C GLY A 37 9.30 -16.41 0.07
N LEU A 38 9.10 -15.09 -0.03
CA LEU A 38 7.95 -14.39 0.50
C LEU A 38 6.86 -14.21 -0.57
N ASN A 39 5.59 -14.18 -0.14
CA ASN A 39 4.47 -14.06 -1.06
C ASN A 39 4.17 -12.58 -1.41
N PRO A 40 4.39 -12.12 -2.65
CA PRO A 40 4.15 -10.73 -3.04
C PRO A 40 2.70 -10.27 -2.83
N GLU A 41 1.71 -11.18 -2.88
CA GLU A 41 0.31 -10.83 -2.67
C GLU A 41 0.00 -10.52 -1.19
N GLU A 42 0.65 -11.20 -0.25
CA GLU A 42 0.51 -10.87 1.16
C GLU A 42 1.14 -9.51 1.47
N TYR A 43 2.32 -9.25 0.91
CA TYR A 43 3.04 -8.00 1.12
C TYR A 43 2.37 -6.82 0.41
N SER A 44 1.67 -7.03 -0.72
CA SER A 44 0.88 -5.95 -1.34
C SER A 44 -0.30 -5.51 -0.47
N LYS A 45 -0.96 -6.45 0.22
CA LYS A 45 -2.02 -6.16 1.21
C LYS A 45 -1.47 -5.46 2.46
N MET A 46 -0.24 -5.77 2.88
CA MET A 46 0.43 -5.06 3.97
C MET A 46 0.81 -3.64 3.57
N ALA A 47 1.39 -3.45 2.38
CA ALA A 47 1.73 -2.13 1.85
C ALA A 47 0.49 -1.23 1.76
N LYS A 48 -0.65 -1.76 1.28
CA LYS A 48 -1.94 -1.06 1.28
C LYS A 48 -2.29 -0.52 2.67
N GLN A 49 -2.28 -1.37 3.70
CA GLN A 49 -2.63 -0.97 5.07
C GLN A 49 -1.68 0.09 5.64
N ILE A 50 -0.38 -0.01 5.36
CA ILE A 50 0.62 0.97 5.79
C ILE A 50 0.32 2.33 5.15
N LEU A 51 0.17 2.37 3.84
CA LEU A 51 -0.05 3.61 3.11
C LEU A 51 -1.41 4.25 3.44
N GLU A 52 -2.45 3.44 3.68
CA GLU A 52 -3.75 3.92 4.16
C GLU A 52 -3.63 4.61 5.52
N ALA A 53 -2.86 4.02 6.45
CA ALA A 53 -2.68 4.57 7.78
C ALA A 53 -1.78 5.80 7.82
N GLU A 54 -0.81 5.92 6.91
CA GLU A 54 0.04 7.11 6.80
C GLU A 54 -0.67 8.29 6.12
N HIS A 55 -1.90 8.11 5.61
CA HIS A 55 -2.64 9.10 4.82
C HIS A 55 -1.83 9.67 3.64
N VAL A 56 -0.82 8.92 3.17
CA VAL A 56 0.05 9.31 2.06
C VAL A 56 -0.69 9.26 0.73
N ILE A 57 -1.86 8.61 0.71
CA ILE A 57 -2.64 8.37 -0.50
C ILE A 57 -3.95 9.19 -0.46
N ALA A 58 -4.08 10.13 -1.37
CA ALA A 58 -5.31 10.92 -1.58
C ALA A 58 -6.07 10.54 -2.88
N HIS A 59 -5.53 9.61 -3.69
CA HIS A 59 -6.07 9.25 -5.01
C HIS A 59 -5.89 7.76 -5.33
N ASP A 60 -6.47 7.29 -6.43
CA ASP A 60 -6.30 5.93 -6.93
C ASP A 60 -4.85 5.66 -7.33
N PHE A 61 -4.31 4.50 -6.95
CA PHE A 61 -2.94 4.15 -7.29
C PHE A 61 -2.74 2.64 -7.39
N THR A 62 -1.66 2.23 -8.04
CA THR A 62 -1.29 0.82 -8.16
C THR A 62 0.00 0.55 -7.39
N ILE A 63 -0.05 -0.37 -6.44
CA ILE A 63 1.12 -0.91 -5.77
C ILE A 63 1.62 -2.10 -6.56
N LYS A 64 2.92 -2.16 -6.81
CA LYS A 64 3.57 -3.37 -7.30
C LYS A 64 4.49 -3.92 -6.21
N VAL A 65 4.38 -5.21 -5.91
CA VAL A 65 5.33 -5.93 -5.05
C VAL A 65 5.97 -7.02 -5.88
N SER A 66 7.29 -7.20 -5.79
CA SER A 66 8.02 -8.23 -6.52
C SER A 66 9.11 -8.82 -5.64
N THR A 67 9.50 -10.06 -5.89
CA THR A 67 10.64 -10.65 -5.17
C THR A 67 11.96 -10.13 -5.76
N GLU A 68 13.06 -10.21 -5.02
CA GLU A 68 14.39 -9.74 -5.44
C GLU A 68 14.86 -10.33 -6.78
N SER A 69 14.50 -11.58 -7.07
CA SER A 69 14.85 -12.24 -8.34
C SER A 69 13.88 -11.88 -9.48
N GLY A 70 12.76 -11.22 -9.16
CA GLY A 70 11.68 -10.90 -10.10
C GLY A 70 10.82 -12.10 -10.50
N SER A 71 11.09 -13.29 -9.93
CA SER A 71 10.39 -14.54 -10.23
C SER A 71 8.90 -14.49 -9.90
N GLN A 72 8.53 -13.75 -8.86
CA GLN A 72 7.14 -13.56 -8.46
C GLN A 72 6.83 -12.07 -8.30
N SER A 73 5.63 -11.67 -8.72
CA SER A 73 5.13 -10.32 -8.52
C SER A 73 3.63 -10.31 -8.33
N ALA A 74 3.15 -9.34 -7.57
CA ALA A 74 1.74 -9.04 -7.40
C ALA A 74 1.53 -7.55 -7.63
N LYS A 75 0.39 -7.22 -8.23
CA LYS A 75 -0.09 -5.85 -8.35
C LYS A 75 -1.36 -5.74 -7.54
N LEU A 76 -1.50 -4.64 -6.81
CA LEU A 76 -2.70 -4.31 -6.08
C LEU A 76 -3.14 -2.92 -6.52
N GLU A 77 -4.31 -2.88 -7.15
CA GLU A 77 -4.98 -1.63 -7.48
C GLU A 77 -5.75 -1.17 -6.25
N TYR A 78 -5.46 0.05 -5.82
CA TYR A 78 -6.15 0.70 -4.73
C TYR A 78 -7.05 1.79 -5.31
N GLN A 79 -8.34 1.68 -4.98
CA GLN A 79 -9.30 2.74 -5.28
C GLN A 79 -9.61 3.51 -3.99
N SER A 80 -9.25 4.79 -3.97
CA SER A 80 -9.45 5.65 -2.81
C SER A 80 -10.92 6.03 -2.73
N GLY A 81 -11.71 5.33 -1.91
CA GLY A 81 -13.09 5.72 -1.61
C GLY A 81 -13.20 7.03 -0.81
N TRP A 82 -12.08 7.49 -0.23
CA TRP A 82 -12.00 8.67 0.62
C TRP A 82 -12.33 9.99 -0.10
N PHE A 83 -12.20 10.05 -1.42
CA PHE A 83 -12.47 11.28 -2.17
C PHE A 83 -13.98 11.57 -2.37
N LEU A 84 -14.86 10.58 -2.18
CA LEU A 84 -16.30 10.77 -2.43
C LEU A 84 -17.12 11.18 -1.20
N GLU A 85 -16.60 11.08 0.02
CA GLU A 85 -17.31 11.59 1.21
C GLU A 85 -17.30 13.13 1.32
N GLY A 86 -16.49 13.83 0.51
CA GLY A 86 -16.42 15.30 0.47
C GLY A 86 -17.13 15.97 -0.72
N LEU A 87 -17.56 15.21 -1.74
CA LEU A 87 -18.22 15.74 -2.95
C LEU A 87 -19.73 15.40 -3.02
N GLY A 88 -20.29 14.81 -1.97
CA GLY A 88 -21.72 14.49 -1.85
C GLY A 88 -22.62 15.62 -1.34
N ALA A 89 -22.17 16.88 -1.38
CA ALA A 89 -22.99 18.05 -1.04
C ALA A 89 -22.76 19.18 -2.05
N GLY A 90 -22.97 18.89 -3.33
CA GLY A 90 -22.94 19.86 -4.40
C GLY A 90 -23.95 19.50 -5.47
N GLU A 91 -25.10 20.18 -5.41
CA GLU A 91 -25.97 20.50 -6.54
C GLU A 91 -26.85 19.36 -7.11
N VAL A 92 -28.12 19.34 -6.69
CA VAL A 92 -29.20 19.35 -7.68
C VAL A 92 -29.94 20.68 -7.53
N GLU A 93 -29.80 21.54 -8.54
CA GLU A 93 -30.66 22.72 -8.76
C GLU A 93 -32.11 22.30 -9.03
#